data_AF-A0A3R5THV0-F1
#
_entry.id   AF-A0A3R5THV0-F1
#
_cell.length_a   1.000
_cell.length_b   1.000
_cell.length_c   1.000
_cell.angle_alpha   90.00
_cell.angle_beta   90.00
_cell.angle_gamma   90.00
#
_symmetry.space_group_name_H-M   'P 1'
#
loop_
_entity.id
_entity.type
_entity.pdbx_description
1 polymer ?
#
loop_
_entity_poly.entity_id
_entity_poly.type
_entity_poly.pdbx_seq_one_letter_code
_entity_poly.pdbx_strand_id
1 'polypeptide(L)'
;MIELINDMIIYLKTGEKSKKLEDASLKNDKIIFNIIIINIMKWIKLDHKRITIMKVQSKPLKLYPDCKWCQVLKKLVEENEYFKSVFTINDEGLYYNEQIGDETRKAVREIAYEKFNPKEIS
;
A
#
# COMPACT_ATOMS: atom_id res chain seq x y z
N MET A 1 -10.29 -1.85 -6.25
CA MET A 1 -9.57 -2.66 -5.23
C MET A 1 -8.25 -3.22 -5.76
N ILE A 2 -8.25 -4.21 -6.67
CA ILE A 2 -7.00 -4.71 -7.30
C ILE A 2 -6.34 -3.63 -8.19
N GLU A 3 -7.16 -2.78 -8.81
CA GLU A 3 -6.71 -1.63 -9.61
C GLU A 3 -5.68 -0.76 -8.88
N LEU A 4 -5.89 -0.46 -7.59
CA LEU A 4 -4.98 0.39 -6.82
C LEU A 4 -3.58 -0.21 -6.75
N ILE A 5 -3.49 -1.52 -6.53
CA ILE A 5 -2.20 -2.22 -6.41
C ILE A 5 -1.50 -2.28 -7.77
N ASN A 6 -2.25 -2.51 -8.85
CA ASN A 6 -1.71 -2.46 -10.20
C ASN A 6 -1.21 -1.05 -10.55
N ASP A 7 -1.97 -0.02 -10.23
CA ASP A 7 -1.57 1.38 -10.44
C ASP A 7 -0.29 1.72 -9.66
N MET A 8 -0.20 1.29 -8.40
CA MET A 8 1.01 1.44 -7.59
C MET A 8 2.21 0.73 -8.23
N ILE A 9 2.03 -0.49 -8.75
CA ILE A 9 3.09 -1.24 -9.43
C ILE A 9 3.53 -0.56 -10.72
N ILE A 10 2.58 -0.12 -11.55
CA ILE A 10 2.86 0.60 -12.79
C ILE A 10 3.65 1.87 -12.48
N TYR A 11 3.16 2.66 -11.52
CA TYR A 11 3.82 3.87 -11.07
C TYR A 11 5.26 3.65 -10.61
N LEU A 12 5.51 2.63 -9.79
CA LEU A 12 6.86 2.31 -9.34
C LEU A 12 7.79 1.81 -10.45
N LYS A 13 7.24 1.26 -11.55
CA LYS A 13 8.01 0.72 -12.68
C LYS A 13 8.30 1.77 -13.76
N THR A 14 7.30 2.57 -14.13
CA THR A 14 7.36 3.47 -15.28
C THR A 14 7.37 4.94 -14.87
N GLY A 15 6.99 5.26 -13.63
CA GLY A 15 6.74 6.63 -13.19
C GLY A 15 5.38 7.18 -13.63
N GLU A 16 4.62 6.43 -14.44
CA GLU A 16 3.30 6.84 -14.92
C GLU A 16 2.23 6.62 -13.85
N LYS A 17 1.31 7.59 -13.72
CA LYS A 17 0.21 7.52 -12.78
C LYS A 17 -1.10 7.38 -13.54
N SER A 18 -1.96 6.49 -13.05
CA SER A 18 -3.38 6.55 -13.45
C SER A 18 -3.98 7.87 -12.97
N LYS A 19 -5.09 8.31 -13.59
CA LYS A 19 -5.78 9.54 -13.16
C LYS A 19 -6.11 9.53 -11.66
N LYS A 20 -6.61 8.39 -11.15
CA LYS A 20 -6.94 8.21 -9.73
C LYS A 20 -5.70 8.32 -8.82
N LEU A 21 -4.54 7.81 -9.28
CA LEU A 21 -3.28 7.89 -8.55
C LEU A 21 -2.64 9.29 -8.64
N GLU A 22 -2.82 10.00 -9.75
CA GLU A 22 -2.40 11.40 -9.90
C GLU A 22 -3.17 12.31 -8.96
N ASP A 23 -4.50 12.18 -8.87
CA ASP A 23 -5.33 12.95 -7.93
C ASP A 23 -4.91 12.73 -6.47
N ALA A 24 -4.47 11.51 -6.14
CA ALA A 24 -3.88 11.17 -4.85
C ALA A 24 -2.49 11.79 -4.65
N SER A 25 -1.66 11.83 -5.70
CA SER A 25 -0.31 12.39 -5.63
C SER A 25 -0.28 13.92 -5.60
N LEU A 26 -1.17 14.62 -6.31
CA LEU A 26 -1.17 16.09 -6.43
C LEU A 26 -1.33 16.80 -5.09
N LYS A 27 -1.99 16.13 -4.13
CA LYS A 27 -2.19 16.65 -2.77
C LYS A 27 -0.98 16.46 -1.86
N ASN A 28 0.08 15.80 -2.35
CA ASN A 28 1.18 15.30 -1.55
C ASN A 28 2.55 15.61 -2.18
N ASP A 29 3.56 15.76 -1.33
CA ASP A 29 4.95 15.85 -1.79
C ASP A 29 5.34 14.57 -2.56
N LYS A 30 5.95 14.72 -3.74
CA LYS A 30 6.31 13.60 -4.63
C LYS A 30 7.22 12.56 -3.96
N ILE A 31 8.20 13.02 -3.18
CA ILE A 31 9.15 12.14 -2.48
C ILE A 31 8.41 11.36 -1.40
N ILE A 32 7.58 12.05 -0.62
CA ILE A 32 6.76 11.42 0.42
C ILE A 32 5.78 10.42 -0.19
N PHE A 33 5.13 10.78 -1.30
CA PHE A 33 4.21 9.89 -1.99
C PHE A 33 4.93 8.61 -2.45
N ASN A 34 6.12 8.72 -3.04
CA ASN A 34 6.94 7.56 -3.39
C ASN A 34 7.25 6.66 -2.17
N ILE A 35 7.66 7.27 -1.06
CA ILE A 35 7.94 6.54 0.19
C ILE A 35 6.70 5.78 0.65
N ILE A 36 5.52 6.39 0.57
CA ILE A 36 4.25 5.76 0.94
C ILE A 36 3.97 4.53 0.08
N ILE A 37 3.99 4.68 -1.25
CA ILE A 37 3.70 3.57 -2.17
C ILE A 37 4.69 2.42 -1.96
N ILE A 38 5.99 2.72 -1.78
CA ILE A 38 7.01 1.71 -1.50
C ILE A 38 6.73 0.97 -0.19
N ASN A 39 6.38 1.68 0.89
CA ASN A 39 6.11 1.05 2.19
C ASN A 39 4.85 0.18 2.16
N ILE A 40 3.78 0.62 1.49
CA ILE A 40 2.58 -0.20 1.27
C ILE A 40 2.94 -1.47 0.50
N MET A 41 3.65 -1.35 -0.63
CA MET A 41 4.01 -2.51 -1.46
C MET A 41 4.94 -3.49 -0.75
N LYS A 42 5.92 -2.99 0.03
CA LYS A 42 6.76 -3.81 0.90
C LYS A 42 5.94 -4.54 1.96
N TRP A 43 4.99 -3.86 2.59
CA TRP A 43 4.11 -4.46 3.59
C TRP A 43 3.24 -5.57 2.99
N ILE A 44 2.57 -5.34 1.87
CA ILE A 44 1.73 -6.35 1.21
C ILE A 44 2.56 -7.59 0.84
N LYS A 45 3.76 -7.39 0.28
CA LYS A 45 4.68 -8.48 -0.06
C LYS A 45 5.12 -9.27 1.17
N LEU A 46 5.40 -8.59 2.28
CA LEU A 46 5.74 -9.23 3.55
C LEU A 46 4.56 -10.00 4.14
N ASP A 47 3.36 -9.45 4.04
CA ASP A 47 2.13 -10.08 4.49
C ASP A 47 1.83 -11.38 3.73
N HIS A 48 2.06 -11.39 2.41
CA HIS A 48 2.03 -12.62 1.62
C HIS A 48 2.99 -13.67 2.18
N LYS A 49 4.28 -13.32 2.38
CA LYS A 49 5.30 -14.24 2.93
C LYS A 49 4.91 -14.78 4.31
N ARG A 50 4.35 -13.93 5.18
CA ARG A 50 3.91 -14.33 6.53
C ARG A 50 2.87 -15.44 6.48
N ILE A 51 1.87 -15.27 5.62
CA ILE A 51 0.75 -16.21 5.51
C ILE A 51 1.17 -17.50 4.78
N THR A 52 1.90 -17.38 3.66
CA THR A 52 2.19 -18.53 2.79
C THR A 52 3.41 -19.32 3.22
N ILE A 53 4.49 -18.64 3.64
CA ILE A 53 5.78 -19.26 3.98
C ILE A 53 5.88 -19.49 5.49
N MET A 54 5.66 -18.44 6.29
CA MET A 54 5.86 -18.50 7.74
C MET A 54 4.66 -19.11 8.49
N LYS A 55 3.51 -19.26 7.81
CA LYS A 55 2.25 -19.76 8.39
C LYS A 55 1.80 -18.98 9.64
N VAL A 56 2.06 -17.68 9.66
CA VAL A 56 1.62 -16.78 10.73
C VAL A 56 0.54 -15.80 10.25
N GLN A 57 -0.23 -15.27 11.20
CA GLN A 57 -1.29 -14.30 10.91
C GLN A 57 -0.75 -13.00 10.32
N SER A 58 -1.63 -12.32 9.57
CA SER A 58 -1.39 -10.98 9.04
C SER A 58 -1.10 -10.00 10.17
N LYS A 59 -0.23 -9.03 9.91
CA LYS A 59 0.08 -7.93 10.85
C LYS A 59 -0.01 -6.60 10.12
N PRO A 60 -0.50 -5.54 10.77
CA PRO A 60 -0.58 -4.22 10.15
C PRO A 60 0.78 -3.66 9.76
N LEU A 61 0.77 -2.71 8.84
CA LEU A 61 1.88 -1.79 8.66
C LEU A 61 1.84 -0.79 9.83
N LYS A 62 2.80 -0.89 10.75
CA LYS A 62 2.92 0.06 11.85
C LYS A 62 3.23 1.45 11.32
N LEU A 63 2.49 2.43 11.80
CA LEU A 63 2.63 3.85 11.53
C LEU A 63 3.17 4.51 12.79
N TYR A 64 4.12 5.42 12.62
CA TYR A 64 4.69 6.17 13.74
C TYR A 64 4.21 7.63 13.63
N PRO A 65 3.56 8.19 14.66
CA PRO A 65 2.98 9.54 14.61
C PRO A 65 4.00 10.62 14.23
N ASP A 66 5.24 10.50 14.68
CA ASP A 66 6.30 11.49 14.43
C ASP A 66 6.90 11.37 13.02
N CYS A 67 6.51 10.34 12.26
CA CYS A 67 7.05 10.10 10.93
C CYS A 67 6.18 10.76 9.86
N LYS A 68 6.76 11.72 9.13
CA LYS A 68 6.05 12.54 8.14
C LYS A 68 5.29 11.72 7.08
N TRP A 69 5.88 10.65 6.56
CA TRP A 69 5.18 9.82 5.57
C TRP A 69 4.02 9.02 6.17
N CYS A 70 4.09 8.67 7.46
CA CYS A 70 2.98 8.02 8.16
C CYS A 70 1.80 8.98 8.35
N GLN A 71 2.06 10.24 8.71
CA GLN A 71 1.02 11.28 8.81
C GLN A 71 0.33 11.51 7.47
N VAL A 72 1.12 11.60 6.39
CA VAL A 72 0.58 11.79 5.04
C VAL A 72 -0.18 10.56 4.56
N LEU A 73 0.31 9.35 4.83
CA LEU A 73 -0.44 8.11 4.55
C LEU A 73 -1.76 8.08 5.30
N LYS A 74 -1.78 8.52 6.56
CA LYS A 74 -3.01 8.59 7.36
C LYS A 74 -4.05 9.45 6.69
N LYS A 75 -3.68 10.69 6.40
CA LYS A 75 -4.54 11.64 5.67
C LYS A 75 -4.98 11.08 4.31
N LEU A 76 -4.08 10.44 3.59
CA LEU A 76 -4.37 9.86 2.28
C LEU A 76 -5.44 8.76 2.35
N VAL A 77 -5.35 7.85 3.32
CA VAL A 77 -6.35 6.77 3.48
C VAL A 77 -7.68 7.31 3.99
N GLU A 78 -7.68 8.35 4.83
CA GLU A 78 -8.90 8.95 5.38
C GLU A 78 -9.67 9.80 4.35
N GLU A 79 -8.94 10.54 3.50
CA GLU A 79 -9.53 11.54 2.58
C GLU A 79 -9.64 11.09 1.12
N ASN A 80 -8.90 10.06 0.70
CA ASN A 80 -8.93 9.59 -0.69
C ASN A 80 -9.70 8.27 -0.80
N GLU A 81 -10.87 8.33 -1.42
CA GLU A 81 -11.75 7.17 -1.63
C GLU A 81 -11.07 6.00 -2.33
N TYR A 82 -10.08 6.27 -3.21
CA TYR A 82 -9.35 5.19 -3.88
C TYR A 82 -8.51 4.37 -2.89
N PHE A 83 -7.83 5.04 -1.97
CA PHE A 83 -7.06 4.38 -0.90
C PHE A 83 -7.97 3.79 0.18
N LYS A 84 -9.00 4.53 0.60
CA LYS A 84 -9.99 4.08 1.60
C LYS A 84 -10.75 2.83 1.17
N SER A 85 -10.97 2.65 -0.13
CA SER A 85 -11.58 1.43 -0.68
C SER A 85 -10.74 0.18 -0.47
N VAL A 86 -9.45 0.32 -0.16
CA VAL A 86 -8.52 -0.80 0.02
C VAL A 86 -7.96 -0.90 1.42
N PHE A 87 -7.71 0.23 2.06
CA PHE A 87 -7.03 0.30 3.35
C PHE A 87 -7.88 1.03 4.38
N THR A 88 -7.63 0.69 5.65
CA THR A 88 -8.11 1.43 6.81
C THR A 88 -6.97 1.64 7.78
N ILE A 89 -7.08 2.63 8.67
CA ILE A 89 -6.11 2.91 9.72
C ILE A 89 -6.80 2.88 11.08
N ASN A 90 -6.36 1.96 11.94
CA ASN A 90 -6.82 1.79 13.32
C ASN A 90 -5.58 1.68 14.22
N ASP A 91 -5.59 2.26 15.43
CA ASP A 91 -4.54 2.06 16.46
C ASP A 91 -3.10 2.12 15.92
N GLU A 92 -2.78 3.16 15.14
CA GLU A 92 -1.46 3.37 14.53
C GLU A 92 -1.02 2.28 13.54
N GLY A 93 -1.94 1.46 13.03
CA GLY A 93 -1.69 0.44 12.01
C GLY A 93 -2.48 0.70 10.74
N LEU A 94 -1.85 0.48 9.58
CA LEU A 94 -2.56 0.33 8.32
C LEU A 94 -2.92 -1.15 8.11
N TYR A 95 -4.21 -1.38 7.82
CA TYR A 95 -4.84 -2.66 7.58
C TYR A 95 -5.53 -2.67 6.22
N TYR A 96 -5.91 -3.86 5.75
CA TYR A 96 -6.92 -3.96 4.69
C TYR A 96 -8.26 -3.47 5.24
N ASN A 97 -9.04 -2.79 4.40
CA ASN A 97 -10.42 -2.46 4.73
C ASN A 97 -11.20 -3.77 5.00
N GLU A 98 -12.04 -3.77 6.03
CA GLU A 98 -12.83 -4.93 6.46
C GLU A 98 -13.82 -5.38 5.38
N GLN A 99 -14.24 -4.47 4.51
CA GLN A 99 -15.11 -4.76 3.37
C GLN A 99 -14.43 -5.59 2.28
N ILE A 100 -13.10 -5.74 2.32
CA ILE A 100 -12.38 -6.59 1.37
C ILE A 100 -12.43 -8.05 1.83
N GLY A 101 -13.07 -8.90 1.02
CA GLY A 101 -13.07 -10.35 1.22
C GLY A 101 -11.69 -11.00 1.07
N ASP A 102 -11.51 -12.15 1.72
CA ASP A 102 -10.21 -12.82 1.82
C ASP A 102 -9.61 -13.24 0.46
N GLU A 103 -10.44 -13.62 -0.50
CA GLU A 103 -9.98 -13.93 -1.87
C GLU A 103 -9.34 -12.72 -2.55
N THR A 104 -9.94 -11.53 -2.37
CA THR A 104 -9.38 -10.29 -2.92
C THR A 104 -8.08 -9.91 -2.22
N ARG A 105 -8.01 -10.06 -0.89
CA ARG A 105 -6.75 -9.86 -0.13
C ARG A 105 -5.66 -10.80 -0.61
N LYS A 106 -6.00 -12.07 -0.85
CA LYS A 106 -5.09 -13.08 -1.41
C LYS A 106 -4.58 -12.66 -2.79
N ALA A 107 -5.46 -12.28 -3.71
CA ALA A 107 -5.07 -11.82 -5.04
C ALA A 107 -4.16 -10.59 -5.00
N VAL A 108 -4.47 -9.59 -4.16
CA VAL A 108 -3.61 -8.41 -3.95
C VAL A 108 -2.21 -8.80 -3.48
N ARG A 109 -2.13 -9.72 -2.50
CA ARG A 109 -0.87 -10.22 -1.96
C ARG A 109 -0.03 -10.94 -3.01
N GLU A 110 -0.65 -11.82 -3.80
CA GLU A 110 0.00 -12.55 -4.89
C GLU A 110 0.55 -11.60 -5.95
N ILE A 111 -0.28 -10.65 -6.42
CA ILE A 111 0.12 -9.64 -7.40
C ILE A 111 1.33 -8.84 -6.91
N ALA A 112 1.30 -8.36 -5.67
CA ALA A 112 2.42 -7.61 -5.11
C ALA A 112 3.66 -8.49 -4.94
N TYR A 113 3.51 -9.74 -4.49
CA TYR A 113 4.64 -10.65 -4.31
C TYR A 113 5.39 -10.92 -5.62
N GLU A 114 4.63 -11.19 -6.69
CA GLU A 114 5.17 -11.53 -8.01
C GLU A 114 5.69 -10.31 -8.77
N LYS A 115 4.95 -9.19 -8.73
CA LYS A 115 5.20 -8.06 -9.65
C LYS A 115 5.98 -6.91 -9.02
N PHE A 116 6.07 -6.82 -7.69
CA PHE A 116 6.88 -5.80 -7.01
C PHE A 116 8.27 -6.35 -6.66
N ASN A 117 9.24 -5.98 -7.47
CA ASN A 117 10.67 -6.20 -7.22
C ASN A 117 11.32 -4.85 -6.91
N PRO A 118 11.42 -4.45 -5.62
CA PRO A 118 12.18 -3.26 -5.29
C PRO A 118 13.61 -3.46 -5.79
N LYS A 119 14.12 -2.54 -6.62
CA LYS A 119 15.57 -2.49 -6.87
C LYS A 119 16.23 -2.27 -5.51
N GLU A 120 17.13 -3.15 -5.11
CA GLU A 120 18.00 -2.87 -3.97
C GLU A 120 18.76 -1.59 -4.32
N ILE A 121 18.53 -0.55 -3.53
CA ILE A 121 19.41 0.62 -3.55
C ILE A 121 20.67 0.13 -2.84
N SER A 122 21.66 -0.30 -3.63
CA SER A 122 23.03 -0.56 -3.19
C SER A 122 23.74 0.75 -2.90
#